data_AF-A0A2P2I9C1-F1
#
_entry.id   AF-A0A2P2I9C1-F1
#
_cell.length_a   1.000
_cell.length_b   1.000
_cell.length_c   1.000
_cell.angle_alpha   90.00
_cell.angle_beta   90.00
_cell.angle_gamma   90.00
#
_symmetry.space_group_name_H-M   'P 1'
#
loop_
_entity.id
_entity.type
_entity.pdbx_description
1 polymer ?
#
loop_
_entity_poly.entity_id
_entity_poly.type
_entity_poly.pdbx_seq_one_letter_code
_entity_poly.pdbx_strand_id
1 'polypeptide(L)'
;KKIETIGAMTAVTQEEVVNHTRTIVQGLEALRNEHTTILAGLNTALQHTQQQQQIEQQNNRDNVPEKAGILQKSLDQIELGLSEAQIMLALASHLQTVEAEKQKQRAQVRRLCQENMWLRDELATTQQKLQSSEQRVAQLEEDKKHLEFMASIKKYDADVQEGAGSGDTSGTSQYSAAGAGAGKDKHDDSTVDLFPDDDADDRT
;
A
#
# COMPACT_ATOMS: atom_id res chain seq x y z
N LYS A 1 1.34 13.01 -24.95
CA LYS A 1 0.60 11.82 -25.44
C LYS A 1 1.23 11.16 -26.67
N LYS A 2 1.15 11.67 -27.91
CA LYS A 2 1.74 10.97 -29.09
C LYS A 2 3.28 10.86 -29.09
N ILE A 3 3.97 11.84 -28.49
CA ILE A 3 5.45 11.86 -28.40
C ILE A 3 5.96 10.92 -27.31
N GLU A 4 5.24 10.76 -26.19
CA GLU A 4 5.55 9.76 -25.16
C GLU A 4 5.38 8.32 -25.71
N THR A 5 4.41 8.10 -26.59
CA THR A 5 4.19 6.79 -27.24
C THR A 5 5.28 6.44 -28.25
N ILE A 6 5.90 7.43 -28.91
CA ILE A 6 7.03 7.18 -29.83
C ILE A 6 8.31 6.91 -29.04
N GLY A 7 8.53 7.61 -27.93
CA GLY A 7 9.62 7.30 -26.99
C GLY A 7 9.53 5.87 -26.45
N ALA A 8 8.32 5.35 -26.23
CA ALA A 8 8.09 3.96 -25.80
C ALA A 8 8.34 2.89 -26.87
N MET A 9 8.28 3.24 -28.17
CA MET A 9 8.47 2.29 -29.28
C MET A 9 9.93 2.12 -29.73
N THR A 10 10.81 3.05 -29.36
CA THR A 10 12.27 2.97 -29.59
C THR A 10 13.09 2.84 -28.30
N ALA A 11 12.45 2.81 -27.13
CA ALA A 11 13.11 2.51 -25.88
C ALA A 11 13.34 1.01 -25.80
N VAL A 12 14.59 0.58 -25.92
CA VAL A 12 14.99 -0.79 -25.56
C VAL A 12 14.47 -1.08 -24.16
N THR A 13 13.63 -2.10 -24.02
CA THR A 13 13.02 -2.42 -22.73
C THR A 13 14.03 -3.07 -21.80
N GLN A 14 13.82 -2.97 -20.48
CA GLN A 14 14.71 -3.65 -19.50
C GLN A 14 14.75 -5.17 -19.74
N GLU A 15 13.62 -5.75 -20.13
CA GLU A 15 13.53 -7.17 -20.48
C GLU A 15 14.35 -7.50 -21.73
N GLU A 16 14.29 -6.66 -22.76
CA GLU A 16 15.15 -6.79 -23.92
C GLU A 16 16.63 -6.68 -23.53
N VAL A 17 17.04 -5.69 -22.73
CA VAL A 17 18.43 -5.58 -22.27
C VAL A 17 18.88 -6.86 -21.56
N VAL A 18 18.08 -7.38 -20.61
CA VAL A 18 18.40 -8.62 -19.89
C VAL A 18 18.53 -9.81 -20.83
N ASN A 19 17.64 -9.93 -21.82
CA ASN A 19 17.69 -11.00 -22.81
C ASN A 19 18.96 -10.89 -23.68
N HIS A 20 19.28 -9.70 -24.17
CA HIS A 20 20.51 -9.44 -24.92
C HIS A 20 21.76 -9.75 -24.06
N THR A 21 21.80 -9.31 -22.81
CA THR A 21 22.90 -9.61 -21.87
C THR A 21 23.04 -11.11 -21.65
N ARG A 22 21.94 -11.87 -21.52
CA ARG A 22 21.99 -13.32 -21.40
C ARG A 22 22.57 -14.00 -22.66
N THR A 23 22.20 -13.53 -23.85
CA THR A 23 22.78 -14.01 -25.11
C THR A 23 24.27 -13.67 -25.20
N ILE A 24 24.68 -12.48 -24.77
CA ILE A 24 26.09 -12.07 -24.71
C ILE A 24 26.87 -13.00 -23.77
N VAL A 25 26.35 -13.30 -22.57
CA VAL A 25 26.98 -14.23 -21.62
C VAL A 25 27.21 -15.59 -22.28
N GLN A 26 26.19 -16.18 -22.91
CA GLN A 26 26.32 -17.47 -23.59
C GLN A 26 27.35 -17.44 -24.72
N GLY A 27 27.38 -16.35 -25.51
CA GLY A 27 28.35 -16.16 -26.59
C GLY A 27 29.78 -16.01 -26.06
N LEU A 28 29.97 -15.27 -24.98
CA LEU A 28 31.28 -15.10 -24.32
C LEU A 28 31.76 -16.40 -23.66
N GLU A 29 30.87 -17.18 -23.06
CA GLU A 29 31.21 -18.51 -22.51
C GLU A 29 31.68 -19.47 -23.61
N ALA A 30 31.01 -19.48 -24.77
CA ALA A 30 31.42 -20.27 -25.92
C ALA A 30 32.80 -19.82 -26.42
N LEU A 31 33.01 -18.52 -26.61
CA LEU A 31 34.29 -17.97 -27.07
C LEU A 31 35.43 -18.24 -26.09
N ARG A 32 35.18 -18.13 -24.78
CA ARG A 32 36.15 -18.50 -23.73
C ARG A 32 36.56 -19.96 -23.86
N ASN A 33 35.61 -20.87 -24.07
CA ASN A 33 35.88 -22.29 -24.20
C ASN A 33 36.74 -22.56 -25.45
N GLU A 34 36.40 -21.96 -26.59
CA GLU A 34 37.18 -22.07 -27.82
C GLU A 34 38.61 -21.54 -27.65
N HIS A 35 38.78 -20.35 -27.09
CA HIS A 35 40.09 -19.76 -26.84
C HIS A 35 40.92 -20.60 -25.86
N THR A 36 40.29 -21.16 -24.82
CA THR A 36 40.96 -22.10 -23.90
C THR A 36 41.43 -23.36 -24.62
N THR A 37 40.59 -23.94 -25.49
CA THR A 37 40.95 -25.13 -26.28
C THR A 37 42.10 -24.83 -27.25
N ILE A 38 42.06 -23.70 -27.95
CA ILE A 38 43.12 -23.29 -28.89
C ILE A 38 44.43 -23.04 -28.14
N LEU A 39 44.39 -22.33 -27.01
CA LEU A 39 45.57 -22.05 -26.19
C LEU A 39 46.21 -23.35 -25.67
N ALA A 40 45.39 -24.30 -25.21
CA ALA A 40 45.86 -25.62 -24.80
C ALA A 40 46.56 -26.35 -25.97
N GLY A 41 45.97 -26.33 -27.17
CA GLY A 41 46.56 -26.91 -28.37
C GLY A 41 47.89 -26.28 -28.78
N LEU A 42 47.99 -24.95 -28.73
CA LEU A 42 49.23 -24.22 -29.01
C LEU A 42 50.33 -24.55 -27.98
N ASN A 43 49.98 -24.66 -26.70
CA ASN A 43 50.91 -25.06 -25.65
C ASN A 43 51.41 -26.49 -25.84
N THR A 44 50.54 -27.43 -26.23
CA THR A 44 50.95 -28.80 -26.56
C THR A 44 51.89 -28.85 -27.78
N ALA A 45 51.61 -28.07 -28.84
CA ALA A 45 52.47 -27.98 -30.01
C ALA A 45 53.86 -27.37 -29.69
N LEU A 46 53.90 -26.36 -28.82
CA LEU A 46 55.14 -25.79 -28.28
C LEU A 46 55.96 -26.83 -27.51
N GLN A 47 55.31 -27.62 -26.65
CA GLN A 47 55.98 -28.66 -25.85
C GLN A 47 56.54 -29.81 -26.71
N HIS A 48 55.77 -30.30 -27.69
CA HIS A 48 56.25 -31.32 -28.63
C HIS A 48 57.46 -30.84 -29.44
N THR A 49 57.45 -29.57 -29.86
CA THR A 49 58.56 -28.94 -30.59
C THR A 49 59.81 -28.71 -29.74
N GLN A 50 59.67 -28.61 -28.41
CA GLN A 50 60.80 -28.55 -27.47
C GLN A 50 61.41 -29.92 -27.18
N GLN A 51 60.60 -30.99 -27.15
CA GLN A 51 61.08 -32.36 -26.99
C GLN A 51 61.73 -32.94 -28.26
N GLN A 52 61.30 -32.50 -29.45
CA GLN A 52 61.84 -32.96 -30.72
C GLN A 52 63.01 -32.05 -31.17
N GLN A 53 64.20 -32.29 -30.60
CA GLN A 53 65.44 -31.75 -31.17
C GLN A 53 65.71 -32.45 -32.51
N GLN A 54 65.87 -31.63 -33.57
CA GLN A 54 66.30 -31.93 -34.94
C GLN A 54 65.20 -31.93 -36.02
N ILE A 55 65.51 -31.13 -37.06
CA ILE A 55 65.00 -31.10 -38.45
C ILE A 55 63.88 -30.07 -38.73
N GLU A 56 64.35 -28.93 -39.28
CA GLU A 56 63.78 -28.17 -40.40
C GLU A 56 62.28 -27.84 -40.37
N GLN A 57 61.92 -26.78 -39.64
CA GLN A 57 60.73 -25.97 -39.92
C GLN A 57 60.81 -24.62 -39.18
N GLN A 58 61.78 -23.81 -39.56
CA GLN A 58 62.08 -22.53 -38.89
C GLN A 58 60.97 -21.47 -39.07
N ASN A 59 60.19 -21.52 -40.15
CA ASN A 59 59.25 -20.44 -40.50
C ASN A 59 57.93 -20.40 -39.69
N ASN A 60 57.52 -21.50 -39.05
CA ASN A 60 56.24 -21.55 -38.31
C ASN A 60 56.42 -21.43 -36.79
N ARG A 61 57.67 -21.43 -36.31
CA ARG A 61 58.02 -21.50 -34.87
C ARG A 61 58.01 -20.13 -34.19
N ASP A 62 58.34 -19.07 -34.92
CA ASP A 62 58.51 -17.73 -34.35
C ASP A 62 57.18 -17.06 -33.95
N ASN A 63 56.06 -17.46 -34.55
CA ASN A 63 54.76 -16.82 -34.31
C ASN A 63 53.90 -17.53 -33.24
N VAL A 64 54.25 -18.74 -32.81
CA VAL A 64 53.45 -19.51 -31.84
C VAL A 64 53.38 -18.87 -30.45
N PRO A 65 54.50 -18.41 -29.83
CA PRO A 65 54.43 -17.76 -28.52
C PRO A 65 53.67 -16.42 -28.57
N GLU A 66 53.78 -15.66 -29.67
CA GLU A 66 53.04 -14.41 -29.84
C GLU A 66 51.53 -14.66 -29.95
N LYS A 67 51.11 -15.68 -30.72
CA LYS A 67 49.71 -16.10 -30.82
C LYS A 67 49.14 -16.55 -29.46
N ALA A 68 49.91 -17.30 -28.67
CA ALA A 68 49.51 -17.69 -27.32
C ALA A 68 49.33 -16.47 -26.40
N GLY A 69 50.24 -15.48 -26.48
CA GLY A 69 50.13 -14.23 -25.73
C GLY A 69 48.92 -13.37 -26.11
N ILE A 70 48.56 -13.31 -27.39
CA ILE A 70 47.34 -12.64 -27.88
C ILE A 70 46.10 -13.37 -27.35
N LEU A 71 46.07 -14.69 -27.40
CA LEU A 71 44.95 -15.49 -26.90
C LEU A 71 44.75 -15.33 -25.39
N GLN A 72 45.83 -15.26 -24.62
CA GLN A 72 45.76 -15.01 -23.17
C GLN A 72 45.13 -13.65 -22.87
N LYS A 73 45.59 -12.58 -23.54
CA LYS A 73 44.98 -11.24 -23.39
C LYS A 73 43.51 -11.23 -23.81
N SER A 74 43.16 -11.98 -24.84
CA SER A 74 41.77 -12.11 -25.27
C SER A 74 40.92 -12.87 -24.24
N LEU A 75 41.46 -13.89 -23.58
CA LEU A 75 40.78 -14.58 -22.49
C LEU A 75 40.51 -13.65 -21.31
N ASP A 76 41.51 -12.85 -20.90
CA ASP A 76 41.36 -11.88 -19.80
C ASP A 76 40.23 -10.86 -20.13
N GLN A 77 40.12 -10.42 -21.38
CA GLN A 77 39.05 -9.52 -21.84
C GLN A 77 37.67 -10.20 -21.83
N ILE A 78 37.59 -11.47 -22.23
CA ILE A 78 36.34 -12.25 -22.20
C ILE A 78 35.88 -12.47 -20.76
N GLU A 79 36.80 -12.77 -19.84
CA GLU A 79 36.51 -12.94 -18.42
C GLU A 79 36.01 -11.65 -17.77
N LEU A 80 36.62 -10.50 -18.10
CA LEU A 80 36.13 -9.20 -17.66
C LEU A 80 34.71 -8.96 -18.18
N GLY A 81 34.47 -9.14 -19.48
CA GLY A 81 33.13 -8.97 -20.08
C GLY A 81 32.07 -9.89 -19.50
N LEU A 82 32.42 -11.15 -19.16
CA LEU A 82 31.54 -12.07 -18.45
C LEU A 82 31.18 -11.58 -17.05
N SER A 83 32.17 -11.09 -16.30
CA SER A 83 31.96 -10.55 -14.95
C SER A 83 31.05 -9.31 -14.97
N GLU A 84 31.25 -8.41 -15.93
CA GLU A 84 30.44 -7.21 -16.12
C GLU A 84 28.99 -7.56 -16.51
N ALA A 85 28.81 -8.49 -17.45
CA ALA A 85 27.48 -8.95 -17.86
C ALA A 85 26.73 -9.63 -16.70
N GLN A 86 27.44 -10.39 -15.86
CA GLN A 86 26.84 -11.00 -14.67
C GLN A 86 26.39 -9.94 -13.65
N ILE A 87 27.18 -8.87 -13.45
CA ILE A 87 26.80 -7.74 -12.62
C ILE A 87 25.54 -7.05 -13.18
N MET A 88 25.46 -6.84 -14.50
CA MET A 88 24.28 -6.25 -15.14
C MET A 88 23.01 -7.08 -14.88
N LEU A 89 23.09 -8.41 -14.98
CA LEU A 89 21.96 -9.31 -14.70
C LEU A 89 21.54 -9.27 -13.23
N ALA A 90 22.52 -9.27 -12.31
CA ALA A 90 22.25 -9.17 -10.87
C ALA A 90 21.59 -7.83 -10.53
N LEU A 91 22.07 -6.72 -11.12
CA LEU A 91 21.51 -5.40 -10.95
C LEU A 91 20.06 -5.34 -11.47
N ALA A 92 19.77 -5.90 -12.64
CA ALA A 92 18.42 -5.93 -13.19
C ALA A 92 17.43 -6.67 -12.26
N SER A 93 17.84 -7.80 -11.68
CA SER A 93 17.06 -8.55 -10.69
C SER A 93 16.81 -7.74 -9.41
N HIS A 94 17.85 -7.06 -8.91
CA HIS A 94 17.72 -6.22 -7.73
C HIS A 94 16.76 -5.05 -7.96
N LEU A 95 16.87 -4.38 -9.11
CA LEU A 95 15.95 -3.30 -9.49
C LEU A 95 14.49 -3.78 -9.54
N GLN A 96 14.24 -4.93 -10.15
CA GLN A 96 12.88 -5.51 -10.21
C GLN A 96 12.33 -5.78 -8.79
N THR A 97 13.18 -6.24 -7.87
CA THR A 97 12.79 -6.47 -6.47
C THR A 97 12.43 -5.16 -5.77
N VAL A 98 13.27 -4.13 -5.90
CA VAL A 98 13.04 -2.81 -5.32
C VAL A 98 11.78 -2.16 -5.88
N GLU A 99 11.52 -2.30 -7.18
CA GLU A 99 10.30 -1.80 -7.81
C GLU A 99 9.04 -2.50 -7.29
N ALA A 100 9.10 -3.82 -7.11
CA ALA A 100 8.01 -4.59 -6.53
C ALA A 100 7.73 -4.17 -5.07
N GLU A 101 8.78 -3.96 -4.26
CA GLU A 101 8.65 -3.48 -2.88
C GLU A 101 8.04 -2.07 -2.82
N LYS A 102 8.52 -1.16 -3.67
CA LYS A 102 7.95 0.20 -3.80
C LYS A 102 6.46 0.13 -4.12
N GLN A 103 6.06 -0.74 -5.03
CA GLN A 103 4.65 -0.85 -5.41
C GLN A 103 3.79 -1.48 -4.31
N LYS A 104 4.34 -2.45 -3.56
CA LYS A 104 3.72 -3.01 -2.36
C LYS A 104 3.51 -1.95 -1.27
N GLN A 105 4.53 -1.14 -0.99
CA GLN A 105 4.43 -0.05 -0.01
C GLN A 105 3.37 0.98 -0.42
N ARG A 106 3.34 1.38 -1.70
CA ARG A 106 2.30 2.28 -2.22
C ARG A 106 0.89 1.70 -2.06
N ALA A 107 0.71 0.40 -2.27
CA ALA A 107 -0.58 -0.25 -2.02
C ALA A 107 -0.95 -0.26 -0.54
N GLN A 108 0.02 -0.49 0.35
CA GLN A 108 -0.20 -0.44 1.79
C GLN A 108 -0.59 0.96 2.27
N VAL A 109 0.07 2.01 1.78
CA VAL A 109 -0.31 3.40 2.08
C VAL A 109 -1.76 3.66 1.70
N ARG A 110 -2.17 3.30 0.47
CA ARG A 110 -3.56 3.46 0.03
C ARG A 110 -4.54 2.72 0.94
N ARG A 111 -4.22 1.48 1.33
CA ARG A 111 -5.05 0.69 2.25
C ARG A 111 -5.17 1.35 3.62
N LEU A 112 -4.06 1.85 4.18
CA LEU A 112 -4.06 2.52 5.48
C LEU A 112 -4.86 3.82 5.45
N CYS A 113 -4.78 4.60 4.37
CA CYS A 113 -5.60 5.80 4.21
C CYS A 113 -7.09 5.45 4.16
N GLN A 114 -7.49 4.39 3.44
CA GLN A 114 -8.87 3.92 3.41
C GLN A 114 -9.34 3.44 4.78
N GLU A 115 -8.50 2.68 5.49
CA GLU A 115 -8.80 2.24 6.85
C GLU A 115 -8.93 3.42 7.81
N ASN A 116 -8.07 4.44 7.69
CA ASN A 116 -8.16 5.64 8.52
C ASN A 116 -9.45 6.41 8.27
N MET A 117 -9.86 6.54 7.01
CA MET A 117 -11.15 7.16 6.65
C MET A 117 -12.31 6.37 7.26
N TRP A 118 -12.31 5.05 7.04
CA TRP A 118 -13.35 4.17 7.56
C TRP A 118 -13.46 4.23 9.09
N LEU A 119 -12.33 4.28 9.81
CA LEU A 119 -12.32 4.43 11.26
C LEU A 119 -12.85 5.80 11.72
N ARG A 120 -12.61 6.88 10.96
CA ARG A 120 -13.18 8.20 11.25
C ARG A 120 -14.70 8.18 11.09
N ASP A 121 -15.21 7.57 10.03
CA ASP A 121 -16.64 7.43 9.78
C ASP A 121 -17.34 6.58 10.84
N GLU A 122 -16.71 5.47 11.26
CA GLU A 122 -17.24 4.60 12.32
C GLU A 122 -17.24 5.31 13.68
N LEU A 123 -16.22 6.10 13.98
CA LEU A 123 -16.16 6.93 15.17
C LEU A 123 -17.27 7.98 15.18
N ALA A 124 -17.44 8.72 14.07
CA ALA A 124 -18.50 9.72 13.94
C ALA A 124 -19.90 9.09 14.11
N THR A 125 -20.12 7.92 13.50
CA THR A 125 -21.36 7.15 13.63
C THR A 125 -21.62 6.74 15.09
N THR A 126 -20.59 6.29 15.80
CA THR A 126 -20.70 5.91 17.21
C THR A 126 -20.99 7.11 18.10
N GLN A 127 -20.34 8.25 17.84
CA GLN A 127 -20.59 9.50 18.56
C GLN A 127 -22.02 9.99 18.37
N GLN A 128 -22.56 9.94 17.15
CA GLN A 128 -23.96 10.31 16.88
C GLN A 128 -24.95 9.42 17.63
N LYS A 129 -24.70 8.11 17.67
CA LYS A 129 -25.52 7.15 18.44
C LYS A 129 -25.47 7.44 19.94
N LEU A 130 -24.28 7.79 20.47
CA LEU A 130 -24.11 8.16 21.87
C LEU A 130 -24.93 9.42 22.19
N GLN A 131 -24.78 10.50 21.43
CA GLN A 131 -25.53 11.74 21.62
C GLN A 131 -27.05 11.51 21.59
N SER A 132 -27.53 10.70 20.63
CA SER A 132 -28.94 10.34 20.53
C SER A 132 -29.43 9.56 21.76
N SER A 133 -28.57 8.70 22.34
CA SER A 133 -28.89 7.96 23.56
C SER A 133 -28.90 8.87 24.78
N GLU A 134 -27.94 9.80 24.88
CA GLU A 134 -27.88 10.80 25.96
C GLU A 134 -29.11 11.69 25.97
N GLN A 135 -29.53 12.18 24.80
CA GLN A 135 -30.76 12.96 24.66
C GLN A 135 -31.99 12.16 25.12
N ARG A 136 -32.07 10.88 24.74
CA ARG A 136 -33.17 10.00 25.17
C ARG A 136 -33.17 9.78 26.68
N VAL A 137 -32.00 9.63 27.30
CA VAL A 137 -31.89 9.49 28.76
C VAL A 137 -32.36 10.76 29.45
N ALA A 138 -31.95 11.93 29.00
CA ALA A 138 -32.40 13.21 29.55
C ALA A 138 -33.93 13.37 29.48
N GLN A 139 -34.55 13.02 28.35
CA GLN A 139 -36.00 13.05 28.21
C GLN A 139 -36.70 12.09 29.19
N LEU A 140 -36.20 10.86 29.32
CA LEU A 140 -36.76 9.88 30.25
C LEU A 140 -36.61 10.31 31.71
N GLU A 141 -35.52 11.00 32.06
CA GLU A 141 -35.34 11.57 33.40
C GLU A 141 -36.33 12.69 33.70
N GLU A 142 -36.65 13.53 32.72
CA GLU A 142 -37.68 14.56 32.86
C GLU A 142 -39.08 13.94 33.00
N ASP A 143 -39.44 13.00 32.12
CA ASP A 143 -40.72 12.30 32.17
C ASP A 143 -40.90 11.57 33.50
N LYS A 144 -39.83 10.94 34.01
CA LYS A 144 -39.83 10.31 35.33
C LYS A 144 -40.11 11.32 36.43
N LYS A 145 -39.42 12.47 36.46
CA LYS A 145 -39.66 13.52 37.46
C LYS A 145 -41.09 14.05 37.38
N HIS A 146 -41.63 14.24 36.17
CA HIS A 146 -43.01 14.67 35.96
C HIS A 146 -44.01 13.64 36.51
N LEU A 147 -43.80 12.35 36.22
CA LEU A 147 -44.66 11.27 36.74
C LEU A 147 -44.58 11.16 38.27
N GLU A 148 -43.39 11.30 38.86
CA GLU A 148 -43.20 11.32 40.32
C GLU A 148 -43.93 12.51 40.97
N PHE A 149 -43.90 13.68 40.33
CA PHE A 149 -44.66 14.85 40.77
C PHE A 149 -46.17 14.60 40.70
N MET A 150 -46.68 14.06 39.58
CA MET A 150 -48.11 13.72 39.45
C MET A 150 -48.56 12.67 40.48
N ALA A 151 -47.72 11.67 40.76
CA ALA A 151 -47.99 10.66 41.79
C ALA A 151 -48.06 11.31 43.19
N SER A 152 -47.20 12.29 43.47
CA SER A 152 -47.17 13.04 44.73
C SER A 152 -48.43 13.88 44.93
N ILE A 153 -48.91 14.57 43.88
CA ILE A 153 -50.19 15.31 43.91
C ILE A 153 -51.34 14.35 44.21
N LYS A 154 -51.45 13.25 43.46
CA LYS A 154 -52.52 12.26 43.66
C LYS A 154 -52.54 11.70 45.08
N LYS A 155 -51.36 11.48 45.67
CA LYS A 155 -51.24 11.03 47.07
C LYS A 155 -51.71 12.11 48.04
N TYR A 156 -51.30 13.36 47.85
CA TYR A 156 -51.77 14.48 48.67
C TYR A 156 -53.30 14.64 48.62
N ASP A 157 -53.89 14.59 47.42
CA ASP A 157 -55.35 14.66 47.24
C ASP A 157 -56.08 13.51 47.95
N ALA A 158 -55.52 12.29 47.93
CA ALA A 158 -56.04 11.15 48.66
C ALA A 158 -55.94 11.33 50.19
N ASP A 159 -54.79 11.79 50.69
CA ASP A 159 -54.57 12.06 52.12
C ASP A 159 -55.53 13.15 52.64
N VAL A 160 -55.83 14.18 51.83
CA VAL A 160 -56.83 15.22 52.15
C VAL A 160 -58.25 14.65 52.19
N GLN A 161 -58.62 13.76 51.26
CA GLN A 161 -59.92 13.09 51.27
C GLN A 161 -60.08 12.14 52.46
N GLU A 162 -59.04 11.40 52.85
CA GLU A 162 -59.07 10.54 54.04
C GLU A 162 -59.10 11.35 55.34
N GLY A 163 -58.41 12.49 55.41
CA GLY A 163 -58.47 13.42 56.54
C GLY A 163 -59.82 14.14 56.68
N ALA A 164 -60.52 14.38 55.57
CA ALA A 164 -61.89 14.91 55.56
C ALA A 164 -62.96 13.84 55.86
N GLY A 165 -62.61 12.55 55.83
CA GLY A 165 -63.50 11.41 56.04
C GLY A 165 -63.95 11.14 57.48
N SER A 166 -63.60 12.00 58.45
CA SER A 166 -64.16 11.97 59.82
C SER A 166 -65.27 13.01 60.04
N GLY A 167 -65.71 13.73 59.02
CA GLY A 167 -66.83 14.67 59.10
C GLY A 167 -67.77 14.48 57.91
N ASP A 168 -68.94 13.91 58.18
CA ASP A 168 -70.11 13.87 57.29
C ASP A 168 -70.28 15.19 56.51
N THR A 169 -70.33 15.11 55.17
CA THR A 169 -71.29 15.88 54.35
C THR A 169 -71.16 15.60 52.85
N SER A 170 -72.32 15.36 52.25
CA SER A 170 -72.62 15.32 50.82
C SER A 170 -72.07 16.51 50.03
N GLY A 171 -71.43 16.24 48.89
CA GLY A 171 -71.03 17.28 47.94
C GLY A 171 -70.48 16.70 46.64
N THR A 172 -71.37 16.22 45.77
CA THR A 172 -71.07 16.00 44.35
C THR A 172 -70.39 17.23 43.77
N SER A 173 -69.15 17.11 43.30
CA SER A 173 -68.54 18.15 42.47
C SER A 173 -67.84 17.49 41.29
N GLN A 174 -68.53 17.62 40.16
CA GLN A 174 -68.19 17.16 38.84
C GLN A 174 -67.31 18.26 38.20
N TYR A 175 -66.02 18.00 38.02
CA TYR A 175 -65.17 18.82 37.16
C TYR A 175 -64.55 17.95 36.08
N SER A 176 -64.90 18.34 34.87
CA SER A 176 -64.61 17.75 33.58
C SER A 176 -63.13 17.72 33.23
N ALA A 177 -62.70 16.56 32.71
CA ALA A 177 -61.54 16.44 31.85
C ALA A 177 -61.79 17.17 30.52
N ALA A 178 -61.00 18.19 30.20
CA ALA A 178 -60.79 18.69 28.84
C ALA A 178 -59.58 19.63 28.81
N GLY A 179 -58.52 19.23 28.10
CA GLY A 179 -57.31 20.05 27.95
C GLY A 179 -56.30 19.43 27.00
N ALA A 180 -56.75 19.00 25.82
CA ALA A 180 -55.87 18.62 24.72
C ALA A 180 -55.31 19.90 24.06
N GLY A 181 -54.09 20.27 24.42
CA GLY A 181 -53.30 21.33 23.78
C GLY A 181 -52.22 20.71 22.90
N ALA A 182 -52.47 20.65 21.59
CA ALA A 182 -51.49 20.28 20.59
C ALA A 182 -50.46 21.42 20.41
N GLY A 183 -49.29 21.27 21.02
CA GLY A 183 -48.10 22.09 20.75
C GLY A 183 -47.28 21.46 19.62
N LYS A 184 -47.22 22.16 18.49
CA LYS A 184 -46.54 21.74 17.27
C LYS A 184 -45.18 22.44 17.23
N ASP A 185 -44.16 21.86 17.84
CA ASP A 185 -42.80 22.41 17.77
C ASP A 185 -42.11 21.95 16.49
N LYS A 186 -41.92 22.93 15.60
CA LYS A 186 -41.08 22.83 14.41
C LYS A 186 -39.63 22.71 14.85
N HIS A 187 -39.00 21.59 14.50
CA HIS A 187 -37.57 21.42 14.54
C HIS A 187 -36.95 22.29 13.43
N ASP A 188 -36.32 23.40 13.81
CA ASP A 188 -35.43 24.16 12.92
C ASP A 188 -34.05 23.51 13.03
N ASP A 189 -33.75 22.61 12.09
CA ASP A 189 -32.44 22.00 11.92
C ASP A 189 -31.52 23.03 11.23
N SER A 190 -30.99 23.95 12.04
CA SER A 190 -29.86 24.79 11.65
C SER A 190 -28.56 24.06 11.97
N THR A 191 -28.26 23.03 11.19
CA THR A 191 -26.93 22.43 11.10
C THR A 191 -25.98 23.47 10.50
N VAL A 192 -25.34 24.24 11.37
CA VAL A 192 -24.20 25.09 11.00
C VAL A 192 -23.03 24.13 10.75
N ASP A 193 -22.77 23.88 9.48
CA ASP A 193 -21.63 23.13 8.99
C ASP A 193 -20.33 23.84 9.41
N LEU A 194 -19.70 23.34 10.46
CA LEU A 194 -18.55 23.95 11.14
C LEU A 194 -17.21 23.54 10.54
N PHE A 195 -17.21 22.82 9.42
CA PHE A 195 -15.99 22.41 8.73
C PHE A 195 -16.14 22.63 7.23
N PRO A 196 -15.70 23.78 6.69
CA PRO A 196 -15.56 23.91 5.26
C PRO A 196 -14.53 22.87 4.80
N ASP A 197 -14.94 21.97 3.91
CA ASP A 197 -14.03 21.11 3.17
C ASP A 197 -12.98 22.01 2.49
N ASP A 198 -11.77 21.99 3.02
CA ASP A 198 -10.58 22.56 2.39
C ASP A 198 -10.13 21.62 1.25
N ASP A 199 -11.01 21.46 0.26
CA ASP A 199 -10.80 20.71 -0.98
C ASP A 199 -10.13 21.59 -2.07
N ALA A 200 -9.29 22.53 -1.63
CA ALA A 200 -8.49 23.39 -2.49
C ALA A 200 -7.03 23.31 -2.07
N ASP A 201 -6.35 22.24 -2.49
CA ASP A 201 -5.01 22.28 -3.08
C ASP A 201 -4.34 20.90 -3.04
N ASP A 202 -4.49 20.14 -4.13
CA ASP A 202 -3.37 19.45 -4.77
C ASP A 202 -3.83 18.79 -6.09
N ARG A 203 -4.16 19.65 -7.05
CA ARG A 203 -4.03 19.33 -8.47
C ARG A 203 -2.90 20.16 -9.06
N THR A 204 -1.67 19.67 -8.93
CA THR A 204 -0.60 19.84 -9.93
C THR A 204 0.47 18.79 -9.75
#